data_AF-A0A7C8ANU2-F1
#
_entry.id   AF-A0A7C8ANU2-F1
#
_cell.length_a   1.000
_cell.length_b   1.000
_cell.length_c   1.000
_cell.angle_alpha   90.00
_cell.angle_beta   90.00
_cell.angle_gamma   90.00
#
_symmetry.space_group_name_H-M   'P 1'
#
loop_
_entity.id
_entity.type
_entity.pdbx_description
1 polymer ?
#
loop_
_entity_poly.entity_id
_entity_poly.type
_entity_poly.pdbx_seq_one_letter_code
_entity_poly.pdbx_strand_id
1 'polypeptide(L)'
;MGMMEMMEMSPRVKITELQLPITGLYDSIFPHFDGRVFHGTDESIHDILRCGEIRPNLLNQYPSPYGGYSSFFKKRGCVALFDYRSTTTEHFKEHYSKCMPTYPAKSGGVLAYLFVSNSVYPDLLPWTLWKEEKTWSDMIVPYIEIGHRGPITLEKIEEILLVLVINDPVKKGGKKSLDDELVDLIHRAFSDPPPSKERVSDEMLNDPNLGHFWRNAYALRKLLEYEWKMAKALRRTFEQLEQAMKTDRKEE
;
A
#
# COMPACT_ATOMS: atom_id res chain seq x y z
N MET A 1 -11.07 -0.72 25.51
CA MET A 1 -11.93 0.30 24.87
C MET A 1 -12.03 -0.08 23.42
N GLY A 2 -13.20 -0.56 22.99
CA GLY A 2 -13.37 -1.19 21.66
C GLY A 2 -13.57 -0.17 20.56
N MET A 3 -13.19 -0.50 19.31
CA MET A 3 -13.36 0.37 18.12
C MET A 3 -14.78 0.95 17.96
N MET A 4 -15.80 0.28 18.48
CA MET A 4 -17.19 0.74 18.44
C MET A 4 -17.48 1.94 19.35
N GLU A 5 -16.75 2.12 20.47
CA GLU A 5 -17.04 3.19 21.44
C GLU A 5 -16.51 4.58 21.02
N MET A 6 -15.62 4.66 20.02
CA MET A 6 -15.10 5.94 19.53
C MET A 6 -15.91 6.55 18.37
N MET A 7 -17.00 5.90 17.92
CA MET A 7 -17.78 6.29 16.74
C MET A 7 -18.94 7.28 17.00
N GLU A 8 -19.23 7.68 18.24
CA GLU A 8 -20.50 8.36 18.57
C GLU A 8 -20.55 9.90 18.43
N MET A 9 -19.49 10.60 17.96
CA MET A 9 -19.45 12.08 18.02
C MET A 9 -19.05 12.83 16.74
N SER A 10 -19.44 12.39 15.55
CA SER A 10 -19.28 13.21 14.33
C SER A 10 -20.46 13.04 13.37
N PRO A 11 -20.75 14.02 12.48
CA PRO A 11 -21.80 13.85 11.46
C PRO A 11 -21.52 12.52 10.76
N ARG A 12 -22.56 11.66 10.70
CA ARG A 12 -22.41 10.22 10.43
C ARG A 12 -21.82 10.00 9.04
N VAL A 13 -20.50 10.07 8.93
CA VAL A 13 -19.75 9.63 7.75
C VAL A 13 -20.16 8.20 7.53
N LYS A 14 -20.65 7.90 6.33
CA LYS A 14 -21.06 6.54 5.99
C LYS A 14 -19.80 5.67 5.95
N ILE A 15 -19.78 4.58 6.72
CA ILE A 15 -18.67 3.62 6.67
C ILE A 15 -19.18 2.35 6.00
N THR A 16 -18.50 1.96 4.93
CA THR A 16 -18.74 0.71 4.20
C THR A 16 -17.54 -0.19 4.42
N GLU A 17 -17.76 -1.43 4.86
CA GLU A 17 -16.71 -2.41 5.09
C GLU A 17 -16.85 -3.57 4.12
N LEU A 18 -15.77 -3.91 3.43
CA LEU A 18 -15.68 -5.06 2.52
C LEU A 18 -14.56 -5.98 2.96
N GLN A 19 -14.77 -7.29 2.81
CA GLN A 19 -13.73 -8.29 2.91
C GLN A 19 -13.54 -8.91 1.53
N LEU A 20 -12.38 -8.67 0.93
CA LEU A 20 -12.15 -9.01 -0.47
C LEU A 20 -10.86 -9.83 -0.64
N PRO A 21 -10.87 -10.88 -1.47
CA PRO A 21 -9.64 -11.57 -1.85
C PRO A 21 -8.69 -10.61 -2.55
N ILE A 22 -7.38 -10.86 -2.44
CA ILE A 22 -6.37 -10.08 -3.16
C ILE A 22 -6.54 -10.25 -4.68
N THR A 23 -6.91 -11.45 -5.14
CA THR A 23 -7.24 -11.69 -6.54
C THR A 23 -8.53 -10.98 -6.92
N GLY A 24 -8.49 -10.13 -7.94
CA GLY A 24 -9.65 -9.36 -8.41
C GLY A 24 -10.06 -8.20 -7.49
N LEU A 25 -9.20 -7.84 -6.53
CA LEU A 25 -9.43 -6.73 -5.61
C LEU A 25 -9.76 -5.43 -6.35
N TYR A 26 -8.98 -5.10 -7.37
CA TYR A 26 -9.17 -3.88 -8.16
C TYR A 26 -10.55 -3.84 -8.82
N ASP A 27 -10.93 -4.91 -9.52
CA ASP A 27 -12.23 -4.99 -10.21
C ASP A 27 -13.41 -4.91 -9.24
N SER A 28 -13.23 -5.43 -8.02
CA SER A 28 -14.25 -5.41 -6.98
C SER A 28 -14.43 -4.01 -6.37
N ILE A 29 -13.35 -3.23 -6.22
CA ILE A 29 -13.43 -1.91 -5.58
C ILE A 29 -13.59 -0.76 -6.58
N PHE A 30 -13.14 -0.92 -7.83
CA PHE A 30 -13.18 0.13 -8.84
C PHE A 30 -14.56 0.76 -9.05
N PRO A 31 -15.69 -0.01 -9.04
CA PRO A 31 -17.03 0.58 -9.12
C PRO A 31 -17.35 1.59 -8.01
N HIS A 32 -16.65 1.54 -6.87
CA HIS A 32 -16.81 2.52 -5.80
C HIS A 32 -16.05 3.83 -6.03
N PHE A 33 -15.08 3.85 -6.96
CA PHE A 33 -14.26 5.01 -7.28
C PHE A 33 -14.82 5.84 -8.44
N ASP A 34 -15.56 5.20 -9.33
CA ASP A 34 -16.08 5.85 -10.55
C ASP A 34 -16.88 7.11 -10.23
N GLY A 35 -16.51 8.22 -10.87
CA GLY A 35 -17.17 9.50 -10.68
C GLY A 35 -16.80 10.27 -9.41
N ARG A 36 -15.83 9.80 -8.61
CA ARG A 36 -15.56 10.34 -7.26
C ARG A 36 -14.13 10.83 -7.08
N VAL A 37 -13.92 11.57 -6.00
CA VAL A 37 -12.60 12.02 -5.53
C VAL A 37 -12.35 11.40 -4.15
N PHE A 38 -11.15 10.86 -3.92
CA PHE A 38 -10.86 10.18 -2.67
C PHE A 38 -9.40 10.31 -2.22
N HIS A 39 -9.20 10.14 -0.92
CA HIS A 39 -7.88 9.90 -0.31
C HIS A 39 -7.72 8.42 -0.02
N GLY A 40 -6.62 7.81 -0.46
CA GLY A 40 -6.26 6.43 -0.13
C GLY A 40 -5.28 6.36 1.03
N THR A 41 -5.53 5.51 2.01
CA THR A 41 -4.62 5.25 3.14
C THR A 41 -4.74 3.81 3.64
N ASP A 42 -3.83 3.38 4.50
CA ASP A 42 -3.83 2.08 5.19
C ASP A 42 -4.02 2.27 6.70
N GLU A 43 -2.93 2.27 7.48
CA GLU A 43 -2.92 2.28 8.94
C GLU A 43 -3.25 3.66 9.52
N SER A 44 -3.12 4.74 8.73
CA SER A 44 -3.36 6.10 9.23
C SER A 44 -4.85 6.43 9.43
N ILE A 45 -5.76 5.55 9.02
CA ILE A 45 -7.21 5.77 9.19
C ILE A 45 -7.59 6.00 10.65
N HIS A 46 -6.98 5.30 11.59
CA HIS A 46 -7.26 5.48 13.02
C HIS A 46 -6.89 6.89 13.50
N ASP A 47 -5.79 7.42 13.01
CA ASP A 47 -5.34 8.77 13.33
C ASP A 47 -6.23 9.84 12.72
N ILE A 48 -6.67 9.64 11.46
CA ILE A 48 -7.62 10.52 10.79
C ILE A 48 -8.95 10.55 11.55
N LEU A 49 -9.49 9.39 11.92
CA LEU A 49 -10.73 9.28 12.70
C LEU A 49 -10.60 9.96 14.06
N ARG A 50 -9.46 9.77 14.75
CA ARG A 50 -9.20 10.41 16.05
C ARG A 50 -9.04 11.93 15.94
N CYS A 51 -8.35 12.42 14.91
CA CYS A 51 -8.07 13.84 14.74
C CYS A 51 -9.23 14.61 14.09
N GLY A 52 -10.18 13.92 13.46
CA GLY A 52 -11.31 14.53 12.78
C GLY A 52 -10.98 15.15 11.42
N GLU A 53 -9.79 14.90 10.87
CA GLU A 53 -9.35 15.47 9.59
C GLU A 53 -8.19 14.70 8.94
N ILE A 54 -8.11 14.81 7.60
CA ILE A 54 -6.96 14.41 6.79
C ILE A 54 -6.00 15.59 6.73
N ARG A 55 -4.74 15.41 7.18
CA ARG A 55 -3.73 16.48 7.20
C ARG A 55 -2.71 16.33 6.07
N PRO A 56 -2.17 17.44 5.54
CA PRO A 56 -1.00 17.38 4.67
C PRO A 56 0.19 16.70 5.35
N ASN A 57 0.78 15.70 4.70
CA ASN A 57 1.90 14.92 5.24
C ASN A 57 3.26 15.61 5.01
N LEU A 58 3.41 16.85 5.47
CA LEU A 58 4.57 17.71 5.20
C LEU A 58 5.90 17.13 5.66
N LEU A 59 5.90 16.49 6.83
CA LEU A 59 7.10 16.02 7.52
C LEU A 59 7.35 14.52 7.35
N ASN A 60 6.65 13.85 6.42
CA ASN A 60 6.66 12.39 6.27
C ASN A 60 6.38 11.64 7.58
N GLN A 61 5.53 12.23 8.44
CA GLN A 61 5.13 11.62 9.70
C GLN A 61 4.30 10.36 9.46
N TYR A 62 3.61 10.30 8.31
CA TYR A 62 2.85 9.14 7.88
C TYR A 62 3.55 8.51 6.69
N PRO A 63 3.87 7.21 6.72
CA PRO A 63 4.28 6.49 5.52
C PRO A 63 3.19 6.62 4.46
N SER A 64 3.56 7.01 3.23
CA SER A 64 2.61 6.95 2.12
C SER A 64 2.55 5.51 1.63
N PRO A 65 1.37 4.87 1.60
CA PRO A 65 1.24 3.51 1.08
C PRO A 65 1.57 3.42 -0.42
N TYR A 66 1.49 4.55 -1.13
CA TYR A 66 1.81 4.68 -2.56
C TYR A 66 3.25 5.15 -2.83
N GLY A 67 4.10 5.20 -1.80
CA GLY A 67 5.44 5.78 -1.89
C GLY A 67 5.41 7.30 -2.07
N GLY A 68 6.59 7.93 -2.19
CA GLY A 68 6.71 9.32 -2.62
C GLY A 68 7.22 10.33 -1.60
N TYR A 69 8.54 10.30 -1.37
CA TYR A 69 9.23 11.37 -0.65
C TYR A 69 9.12 12.73 -1.38
N SER A 70 8.88 12.76 -2.69
CA SER A 70 8.85 13.97 -3.54
C SER A 70 7.49 14.29 -4.19
N SER A 71 6.36 13.84 -3.62
CA SER A 71 5.02 14.19 -4.15
C SER A 71 4.82 15.71 -4.28
N PHE A 72 4.33 16.15 -5.44
CA PHE A 72 4.08 17.55 -5.80
C PHE A 72 3.15 18.26 -4.81
N PHE A 73 1.97 17.68 -4.55
CA PHE A 73 0.98 18.28 -3.66
C PHE A 73 1.44 18.30 -2.21
N LYS A 74 2.16 17.26 -1.77
CA LYS A 74 2.74 17.21 -0.42
C LYS A 74 3.67 18.40 -0.15
N LYS A 75 4.58 18.71 -1.08
CA LYS A 75 5.52 19.85 -0.94
C LYS A 75 4.83 21.21 -0.83
N ARG A 76 3.56 21.29 -1.22
CA ARG A 76 2.74 22.52 -1.21
C ARG A 76 1.76 22.55 -0.03
N GLY A 77 1.95 21.69 0.97
CA GLY A 77 1.05 21.61 2.12
C GLY A 77 -0.38 21.25 1.73
N CYS A 78 -0.53 20.44 0.68
CA CYS A 78 -1.81 19.93 0.24
C CYS A 78 -2.01 18.49 0.71
N VAL A 79 -3.26 18.12 0.93
CA VAL A 79 -3.70 16.72 0.94
C VAL A 79 -3.75 16.26 -0.52
N ALA A 80 -3.05 15.17 -0.84
CA ALA A 80 -3.11 14.54 -2.15
C ALA A 80 -4.34 13.62 -2.24
N LEU A 81 -5.08 13.75 -3.34
CA LEU A 81 -6.29 13.01 -3.64
C LEU A 81 -6.21 12.41 -5.05
N PHE A 82 -7.02 11.39 -5.28
CA PHE A 82 -7.26 10.78 -6.58
C PHE A 82 -8.58 11.30 -7.16
N ASP A 83 -8.54 11.77 -8.40
CA ASP A 83 -9.67 12.30 -9.16
C ASP A 83 -10.13 11.27 -10.20
N TYR A 84 -11.20 10.55 -9.88
CA TYR A 84 -11.80 9.54 -10.74
C TYR A 84 -13.11 10.05 -11.35
N ARG A 85 -13.32 11.37 -11.43
CA ARG A 85 -14.53 11.95 -12.04
C ARG A 85 -14.61 11.77 -13.56
N SER A 86 -13.47 11.48 -14.20
CA SER A 86 -13.33 11.40 -15.67
C SER A 86 -12.83 10.04 -16.15
N THR A 87 -13.29 8.94 -15.53
CA THR A 87 -12.83 7.56 -15.80
C THR A 87 -12.96 7.11 -17.25
N THR A 88 -13.92 7.67 -17.99
CA THR A 88 -14.20 7.29 -19.38
C THR A 88 -13.24 7.92 -20.39
N THR A 89 -12.46 8.93 -19.98
CA THR A 89 -11.54 9.64 -20.88
C THR A 89 -10.31 8.80 -21.20
N GLU A 90 -9.77 8.96 -22.42
CA GLU A 90 -8.54 8.26 -22.83
C GLU A 90 -7.34 8.65 -21.94
N HIS A 91 -7.25 9.91 -21.55
CA HIS A 91 -6.20 10.36 -20.62
C HIS A 91 -6.27 9.67 -19.27
N PHE A 92 -7.47 9.43 -18.72
CA PHE A 92 -7.60 8.65 -17.49
C PHE A 92 -7.10 7.22 -17.71
N LYS A 93 -7.55 6.54 -18.77
CA LYS A 93 -7.16 5.15 -19.10
C LYS A 93 -5.65 4.98 -19.25
N GLU A 94 -4.96 5.97 -19.80
CA GLU A 94 -3.51 5.98 -19.95
C GLU A 94 -2.74 6.16 -18.62
N HIS A 95 -3.39 6.68 -17.57
CA HIS A 95 -2.72 7.14 -16.36
C HIS A 95 -3.15 6.41 -15.08
N TYR A 96 -4.38 5.90 -14.99
CA TYR A 96 -4.88 5.29 -13.75
C TYR A 96 -4.03 4.08 -13.29
N SER A 97 -3.50 3.31 -14.24
CA SER A 97 -2.62 2.17 -13.95
C SER A 97 -1.27 2.57 -13.35
N LYS A 98 -0.90 3.86 -13.39
CA LYS A 98 0.35 4.36 -12.79
C LYS A 98 0.23 4.63 -11.30
N CYS A 99 -0.98 4.89 -10.80
CA CYS A 99 -1.22 5.17 -9.38
C CYS A 99 -1.63 3.92 -8.59
N MET A 100 -2.20 2.91 -9.27
CA MET A 100 -2.68 1.63 -8.71
C MET A 100 -3.21 1.77 -7.27
N PRO A 101 -4.45 2.23 -7.07
CA PRO A 101 -5.00 2.51 -5.73
C PRO A 101 -5.04 1.26 -4.82
N THR A 102 -4.92 0.06 -5.38
CA THR A 102 -4.82 -1.23 -4.68
C THR A 102 -3.39 -1.73 -4.48
N TYR A 103 -2.37 -1.08 -5.04
CA TYR A 103 -0.98 -1.49 -4.89
C TYR A 103 -0.52 -1.73 -3.43
N PRO A 104 -0.98 -0.96 -2.44
CA PRO A 104 -0.60 -1.20 -1.04
C PRO A 104 -1.26 -2.43 -0.43
N ALA A 105 -2.19 -3.10 -1.14
CA ALA A 105 -2.88 -4.28 -0.66
C ALA A 105 -1.88 -5.36 -0.27
N LYS A 106 -1.97 -5.80 0.99
CA LYS A 106 -1.28 -6.97 1.51
C LYS A 106 -2.33 -7.87 2.14
N SER A 107 -2.16 -9.17 2.02
CA SER A 107 -3.05 -10.11 2.71
C SER A 107 -3.03 -9.85 4.23
N GLY A 108 -4.22 -9.80 4.82
CA GLY A 108 -4.44 -9.42 6.22
C GLY A 108 -4.37 -7.91 6.49
N GLY A 109 -4.07 -7.10 5.48
CA GLY A 109 -4.03 -5.64 5.58
C GLY A 109 -5.38 -4.97 5.39
N VAL A 110 -5.48 -3.71 5.81
CA VAL A 110 -6.66 -2.87 5.62
C VAL A 110 -6.29 -1.71 4.69
N LEU A 111 -7.12 -1.50 3.66
CA LEU A 111 -7.10 -0.29 2.85
C LEU A 111 -8.31 0.57 3.23
N ALA A 112 -8.11 1.87 3.31
CA ALA A 112 -9.15 2.84 3.60
C ALA A 112 -9.18 3.90 2.51
N TYR A 113 -10.37 4.12 1.95
CA TYR A 113 -10.62 5.14 0.94
C TYR A 113 -11.64 6.13 1.49
N LEU A 114 -11.23 7.38 1.67
CA LEU A 114 -12.07 8.45 2.19
C LEU A 114 -12.54 9.31 1.02
N PHE A 115 -13.82 9.19 0.67
CA PHE A 115 -14.43 9.91 -0.43
C PHE A 115 -14.84 11.31 0.02
N VAL A 116 -14.33 12.33 -0.68
CA VAL A 116 -14.60 13.73 -0.35
C VAL A 116 -15.92 14.16 -1.00
N SER A 117 -16.72 14.91 -0.25
CA SER A 117 -17.97 15.51 -0.72
C SER A 117 -17.74 16.46 -1.89
N ASN A 118 -18.72 16.55 -2.79
CA ASN A 118 -18.74 17.49 -3.91
C ASN A 118 -18.57 18.96 -3.47
N SER A 119 -18.90 19.29 -2.21
CA SER A 119 -18.68 20.64 -1.65
C SER A 119 -17.20 21.04 -1.61
N VAL A 120 -16.28 20.06 -1.66
CA VAL A 120 -14.82 20.29 -1.69
C VAL A 120 -14.33 20.62 -3.10
N TYR A 121 -15.10 20.30 -4.13
CA TYR A 121 -14.61 20.31 -5.52
C TYR A 121 -14.14 21.68 -6.03
N PRO A 122 -14.78 22.81 -5.68
CA PRO A 122 -14.29 24.13 -6.06
C PRO A 122 -12.90 24.48 -5.52
N ASP A 123 -12.49 23.84 -4.42
CA ASP A 123 -11.21 24.12 -3.74
C ASP A 123 -10.07 23.19 -4.20
N LEU A 124 -10.34 22.31 -5.17
CA LEU A 124 -9.37 21.34 -5.68
C LEU A 124 -8.38 21.99 -6.64
N LEU A 125 -7.10 21.73 -6.40
CA LEU A 125 -5.98 22.16 -7.21
C LEU A 125 -5.66 21.10 -8.28
N PRO A 126 -5.65 21.46 -9.57
CA PRO A 126 -5.40 20.52 -10.64
C PRO A 126 -3.92 20.13 -10.71
N TRP A 127 -3.64 18.95 -11.27
CA TRP A 127 -2.28 18.51 -11.56
C TRP A 127 -1.52 19.44 -12.51
N THR A 128 -2.22 20.26 -13.32
CA THR A 128 -1.60 21.18 -14.28
C THR A 128 -0.71 22.22 -13.62
N LEU A 129 -0.92 22.51 -12.33
CA LEU A 129 -0.02 23.36 -11.55
C LEU A 129 1.43 22.87 -11.57
N TRP A 130 1.65 21.54 -11.62
CA TRP A 130 2.99 20.98 -11.78
C TRP A 130 3.68 21.44 -13.06
N LYS A 131 2.91 21.59 -14.15
CA LYS A 131 3.41 22.14 -15.42
C LYS A 131 3.63 23.64 -15.35
N GLU A 132 2.68 24.37 -14.77
CA GLU A 132 2.71 25.83 -14.66
C GLU A 132 3.89 26.30 -13.81
N GLU A 133 4.16 25.60 -12.69
CA GLU A 133 5.26 25.87 -11.77
C GLU A 133 6.60 25.29 -12.23
N LYS A 134 6.61 24.48 -13.30
CA LYS A 134 7.81 23.86 -13.89
C LYS A 134 8.61 23.01 -12.90
N THR A 135 7.95 22.34 -11.95
CA THR A 135 8.61 21.53 -10.92
C THR A 135 8.79 20.09 -11.36
N TRP A 136 9.53 19.87 -12.45
CA TRP A 136 9.65 18.57 -13.12
C TRP A 136 10.28 17.46 -12.28
N SER A 137 10.95 17.80 -11.18
CA SER A 137 11.53 16.84 -10.23
C SER A 137 10.53 16.34 -9.18
N ASP A 138 9.36 16.97 -9.07
CA ASP A 138 8.28 16.53 -8.20
C ASP A 138 7.50 15.40 -8.88
N MET A 139 7.09 14.40 -8.11
CA MET A 139 6.26 13.32 -8.62
C MET A 139 4.79 13.69 -8.58
N ILE A 140 4.09 13.40 -9.67
CA ILE A 140 2.65 13.55 -9.84
C ILE A 140 2.16 12.52 -10.85
N VAL A 141 0.92 12.06 -10.71
CA VAL A 141 0.24 11.27 -11.75
C VAL A 141 -0.72 12.20 -12.52
N PRO A 142 -0.38 12.62 -13.75
CA PRO A 142 -1.24 13.49 -14.55
C PRO A 142 -2.65 12.91 -14.72
N TYR A 143 -3.65 13.80 -14.79
CA TYR A 143 -5.07 13.47 -14.95
C TYR A 143 -5.71 12.68 -13.81
N ILE A 144 -4.93 12.23 -12.84
CA ILE A 144 -5.38 11.38 -11.74
C ILE A 144 -5.18 12.09 -10.40
N GLU A 145 -4.03 12.70 -10.15
CA GLU A 145 -3.79 13.37 -8.88
C GLU A 145 -4.34 14.79 -8.88
N ILE A 146 -4.91 15.18 -7.74
CA ILE A 146 -5.32 16.56 -7.44
C ILE A 146 -4.96 16.87 -5.98
N GLY A 147 -4.87 18.15 -5.66
CA GLY A 147 -4.55 18.61 -4.30
C GLY A 147 -5.71 19.34 -3.66
N HIS A 148 -5.85 19.22 -2.35
CA HIS A 148 -6.63 20.17 -1.56
C HIS A 148 -5.68 20.92 -0.62
N ARG A 149 -5.74 22.25 -0.61
CA ARG A 149 -4.85 23.06 0.21
C ARG A 149 -5.21 22.91 1.70
N GLY A 150 -4.24 22.53 2.52
CA GLY A 150 -4.47 22.34 3.95
C GLY A 150 -5.34 21.12 4.29
N PRO A 151 -5.74 20.98 5.56
CA PRO A 151 -6.51 19.83 6.04
C PRO A 151 -7.91 19.70 5.42
N ILE A 152 -8.42 18.47 5.37
CA ILE A 152 -9.82 18.15 5.00
C ILE A 152 -10.50 17.55 6.23
N THR A 153 -11.51 18.23 6.77
CA THR A 153 -12.27 17.74 7.94
C THR A 153 -13.14 16.53 7.58
N LEU A 154 -13.44 15.66 8.56
CA LEU A 154 -14.33 14.52 8.36
C LEU A 154 -15.75 14.91 7.96
N GLU A 155 -16.19 16.11 8.30
CA GLU A 155 -17.49 16.67 7.84
C GLU A 155 -17.55 16.82 6.32
N LYS A 156 -16.39 16.93 5.66
CA LYS A 156 -16.25 16.99 4.20
C LYS A 156 -16.07 15.61 3.58
N ILE A 157 -16.10 14.53 4.35
CA ILE A 157 -16.03 13.15 3.88
C ILE A 157 -17.44 12.57 3.83
N GLU A 158 -17.87 12.15 2.64
CA GLU A 158 -19.21 11.56 2.46
C GLU A 158 -19.25 10.08 2.83
N GLU A 159 -18.16 9.36 2.58
CA GLU A 159 -18.06 7.93 2.80
C GLU A 159 -16.61 7.52 3.08
N ILE A 160 -16.45 6.50 3.91
CA ILE A 160 -15.20 5.77 4.10
C ILE A 160 -15.46 4.33 3.67
N LEU A 161 -14.69 3.85 2.70
CA LEU A 161 -14.66 2.45 2.31
C LEU A 161 -13.45 1.79 2.96
N LEU A 162 -13.68 0.88 3.89
CA LEU A 162 -12.69 0.02 4.50
C LEU A 162 -12.68 -1.32 3.78
N VAL A 163 -11.50 -1.75 3.33
CA VAL A 163 -11.32 -3.01 2.62
C VAL A 163 -10.32 -3.85 3.38
N LEU A 164 -10.81 -4.89 4.04
CA LEU A 164 -9.97 -5.94 4.61
C LEU A 164 -9.59 -6.91 3.50
N VAL A 165 -8.29 -6.96 3.19
CA VAL A 165 -7.76 -7.84 2.15
C VAL A 165 -7.55 -9.22 2.78
N ILE A 166 -8.26 -10.23 2.28
CA ILE A 166 -8.16 -11.61 2.76
C ILE A 166 -7.34 -12.46 1.79
N ASN A 167 -6.78 -13.57 2.27
CA ASN A 167 -6.13 -14.55 1.43
C ASN A 167 -7.11 -15.10 0.39
N ASP A 168 -6.62 -15.39 -0.80
CA ASP A 168 -7.41 -16.08 -1.80
C ASP A 168 -7.86 -17.44 -1.26
N PRO A 169 -9.12 -17.83 -1.49
CA PRO A 169 -9.57 -19.16 -1.12
C PRO A 169 -8.71 -20.18 -1.87
N VAL A 170 -8.09 -21.10 -1.12
CA VAL A 170 -7.30 -22.20 -1.70
C VAL A 170 -8.20 -22.99 -2.65
N LYS A 171 -7.99 -22.83 -3.97
CA LYS A 171 -8.75 -23.58 -4.98
C LYS A 171 -8.42 -25.06 -4.85
N LYS A 172 -9.31 -25.83 -4.21
CA LYS A 172 -9.22 -27.29 -4.22
C LYS A 172 -9.49 -27.81 -5.64
N GLY A 173 -8.43 -28.20 -6.36
CA GLY A 173 -8.53 -29.07 -7.54
C GLY A 173 -8.51 -28.41 -8.93
N GLY A 174 -8.16 -27.13 -9.07
CA GLY A 174 -7.93 -26.53 -10.39
C GLY A 174 -6.50 -26.77 -10.89
N LYS A 175 -6.31 -27.04 -12.19
CA LYS A 175 -4.97 -26.95 -12.82
C LYS A 175 -4.41 -25.56 -12.51
N LYS A 176 -3.26 -25.53 -11.83
CA LYS A 176 -2.57 -24.29 -11.46
C LYS A 176 -2.27 -23.49 -12.73
N SER A 177 -2.61 -22.20 -12.71
CA SER A 177 -2.11 -21.28 -13.74
C SER A 177 -0.58 -21.17 -13.62
N LEU A 178 0.08 -20.70 -14.67
CA LEU A 178 1.54 -20.49 -14.64
C LEU A 178 1.96 -19.57 -13.48
N ASP A 179 1.09 -18.63 -13.12
CA ASP A 179 1.28 -17.72 -12.00
C ASP A 179 1.11 -18.42 -10.64
N ASP A 180 0.14 -19.34 -10.52
CA ASP A 180 -0.01 -20.18 -9.32
C ASP A 180 1.19 -21.13 -9.13
N GLU A 181 1.76 -21.64 -10.22
CA GLU A 181 2.98 -22.45 -10.17
C GLU A 181 4.20 -21.62 -9.74
N LEU A 182 4.29 -20.37 -10.21
CA LEU A 182 5.36 -19.45 -9.83
C LEU A 182 5.26 -19.05 -8.35
N VAL A 183 4.05 -18.75 -7.86
CA VAL A 183 3.77 -18.44 -6.45
C VAL A 183 4.05 -19.65 -5.56
N ASP A 184 3.71 -20.86 -5.99
CA ASP A 184 4.05 -22.08 -5.24
C ASP A 184 5.54 -22.42 -5.28
N LEU A 185 6.25 -22.08 -6.35
CA LEU A 185 7.70 -22.24 -6.44
C LEU A 185 8.40 -21.28 -5.47
N ILE A 186 7.92 -20.03 -5.42
CA ILE A 186 8.32 -19.00 -4.46
C ILE A 186 8.04 -19.50 -3.04
N HIS A 187 6.82 -19.93 -2.72
CA HIS A 187 6.47 -20.42 -1.38
C HIS A 187 7.24 -21.69 -0.98
N ARG A 188 7.51 -22.63 -1.89
CA ARG A 188 8.39 -23.78 -1.62
C ARG A 188 9.82 -23.36 -1.33
N ALA A 189 10.36 -22.39 -2.08
CA ALA A 189 11.68 -21.81 -1.81
C ALA A 189 11.78 -21.10 -0.45
N PHE A 190 10.65 -20.69 0.15
CA PHE A 190 10.56 -20.05 1.47
C PHE A 190 10.18 -20.99 2.62
N SER A 191 9.54 -22.12 2.34
CA SER A 191 9.01 -23.05 3.37
C SER A 191 9.92 -24.25 3.61
N ASP A 192 10.69 -24.67 2.60
CA ASP A 192 11.72 -25.69 2.76
C ASP A 192 13.06 -25.03 3.15
N PRO A 193 13.89 -25.67 4.00
CA PRO A 193 15.28 -25.24 4.13
C PRO A 193 15.90 -25.21 2.72
N PRO A 194 16.72 -24.19 2.40
CA PRO A 194 17.22 -24.03 1.04
C PRO A 194 17.84 -25.35 0.57
N PRO A 195 17.45 -25.87 -0.61
CA PRO A 195 17.98 -27.14 -1.10
C PRO A 195 19.50 -27.08 -1.04
N SER A 196 20.08 -28.13 -0.47
CA SER A 196 21.52 -28.22 -0.24
C SER A 196 22.26 -28.00 -1.56
N LYS A 197 22.93 -26.85 -1.69
CA LYS A 197 23.97 -26.55 -2.69
C LYS A 197 23.72 -27.09 -4.11
N GLU A 198 22.56 -26.86 -4.73
CA GLU A 198 22.55 -26.88 -6.19
C GLU A 198 23.06 -25.53 -6.71
N ARG A 199 24.25 -25.58 -7.32
CA ARG A 199 24.89 -24.44 -7.99
C ARG A 199 24.05 -24.08 -9.21
N VAL A 200 23.54 -22.85 -9.26
CA VAL A 200 23.18 -22.22 -10.54
C VAL A 200 24.47 -22.22 -11.37
N SER A 201 24.51 -22.94 -12.50
CA SER A 201 25.70 -23.03 -13.34
C SER A 201 25.90 -21.75 -14.15
N ASP A 202 27.15 -21.47 -14.54
CA ASP A 202 27.48 -20.31 -15.37
C ASP A 202 26.75 -20.35 -16.73
N GLU A 203 26.33 -21.54 -17.20
CA GLU A 203 25.49 -21.69 -18.40
C GLU A 203 24.09 -21.11 -18.21
N MET A 204 23.47 -21.26 -17.03
CA MET A 204 22.12 -20.73 -16.76
C MET A 204 22.10 -19.19 -16.64
N LEU A 205 23.21 -18.60 -16.15
CA LEU A 205 23.34 -17.15 -16.03
C LEU A 205 23.62 -16.46 -17.38
N ASN A 206 24.20 -17.20 -18.32
CA ASN A 206 24.56 -16.72 -19.65
C ASN A 206 23.53 -17.08 -20.74
N ASP A 207 22.41 -17.72 -20.37
CA ASP A 207 21.30 -17.97 -21.28
C ASP A 207 20.74 -16.63 -21.83
N PRO A 208 20.73 -16.40 -23.16
CA PRO A 208 20.29 -15.14 -23.74
C PRO A 208 18.79 -14.87 -23.59
N ASN A 209 17.98 -15.91 -23.35
CA ASN A 209 16.53 -15.80 -23.18
C ASN A 209 16.13 -15.69 -21.69
N LEU A 210 16.85 -16.36 -20.79
CA LEU A 210 16.47 -16.49 -19.38
C LEU A 210 17.50 -15.94 -18.38
N GLY A 211 18.69 -15.52 -18.84
CA GLY A 211 19.77 -15.08 -17.97
C GLY A 211 19.44 -13.83 -17.14
N HIS A 212 18.52 -12.96 -17.59
CA HIS A 212 18.04 -11.84 -16.79
C HIS A 212 17.17 -12.30 -15.61
N PHE A 213 16.32 -13.32 -15.84
CA PHE A 213 15.44 -13.91 -14.83
C PHE A 213 16.27 -14.62 -13.75
N TRP A 214 17.25 -15.43 -14.13
CA TRP A 214 18.13 -16.12 -13.18
C TRP A 214 19.02 -15.16 -12.38
N ARG A 215 19.49 -14.06 -12.99
CA ARG A 215 20.22 -13.01 -12.27
C ARG A 215 19.34 -12.31 -11.22
N ASN A 216 18.10 -11.99 -11.56
CA ASN A 216 17.16 -11.37 -10.63
C ASN A 216 16.77 -12.34 -9.50
N ALA A 217 16.49 -13.60 -9.81
CA ALA A 217 16.18 -14.62 -8.81
C ALA A 217 17.37 -14.88 -7.86
N TYR A 218 18.60 -14.89 -8.38
CA TYR A 218 19.81 -15.02 -7.56
C TYR A 218 20.06 -13.78 -6.68
N ALA A 219 19.85 -12.57 -7.19
CA ALA A 219 19.94 -11.34 -6.42
C ALA A 219 18.89 -11.29 -5.30
N LEU A 220 17.64 -11.68 -5.60
CA LEU A 220 16.56 -11.79 -4.62
C LEU A 220 16.93 -12.81 -3.53
N ARG A 221 17.42 -14.00 -3.92
CA ARG A 221 17.91 -15.02 -2.98
C ARG A 221 19.01 -14.48 -2.06
N LYS A 222 19.95 -13.68 -2.57
CA LYS A 222 21.04 -13.11 -1.77
C LYS A 222 20.54 -12.06 -0.77
N LEU A 223 19.57 -11.24 -1.17
CA LEU A 223 18.88 -10.30 -0.27
C LEU A 223 18.13 -11.06 0.83
N LEU A 224 17.41 -12.11 0.49
CA LEU A 224 16.64 -12.92 1.43
C LEU A 224 17.56 -13.72 2.38
N GLU A 225 18.68 -14.26 1.90
CA GLU A 225 19.72 -14.87 2.74
C GLU A 225 20.31 -13.88 3.76
N TYR A 226 20.41 -12.60 3.38
CA TYR A 226 20.89 -11.53 4.26
C TYR A 226 19.85 -11.17 5.34
N GLU A 227 18.59 -10.96 4.95
CA GLU A 227 17.49 -10.65 5.87
C GLU A 227 17.25 -11.78 6.87
N TRP A 228 17.30 -13.04 6.44
CA TRP A 228 17.15 -14.20 7.31
C TRP A 228 18.29 -14.30 8.35
N LYS A 229 19.54 -14.01 7.94
CA LYS A 229 20.68 -13.96 8.87
C LYS A 229 20.51 -12.84 9.89
N MET A 230 20.02 -11.67 9.47
CA MET A 230 19.70 -10.55 10.37
C MET A 230 18.61 -10.92 11.38
N ALA A 231 17.50 -11.53 10.92
CA ALA A 231 16.41 -11.96 11.79
C ALA A 231 16.87 -12.99 12.84
N LYS A 232 17.72 -13.93 12.44
CA LYS A 232 18.32 -14.93 13.35
C LYS A 232 19.28 -14.30 14.37
N ALA A 233 20.01 -13.25 13.99
CA ALA A 233 20.87 -12.50 14.90
C ALA A 233 20.04 -11.73 15.93
N LEU A 234 19.01 -11.00 15.49
CA LEU A 234 18.08 -10.26 16.36
C LEU A 234 17.41 -11.17 17.39
N ARG A 235 16.91 -12.34 16.95
CA ARG A 235 16.29 -13.31 17.86
C ARG A 235 17.25 -13.79 18.96
N ARG A 236 18.51 -14.07 18.63
CA ARG A 236 19.52 -14.46 19.63
C ARG A 236 19.80 -13.33 20.63
N THR A 237 19.83 -12.09 20.17
CA THR A 237 19.99 -10.92 21.05
C THR A 237 18.81 -10.79 22.02
N PHE A 238 17.58 -11.00 21.55
CA PHE A 238 16.39 -11.00 22.41
C PHE A 238 16.42 -12.13 23.45
N GLU A 239 16.78 -13.35 23.05
CA GLU A 239 16.91 -14.50 23.97
C GLU A 239 17.97 -14.26 25.06
N GLN A 240 19.09 -13.60 24.71
CA GLN A 240 20.13 -13.21 25.66
C GLN A 240 19.65 -12.14 26.65
N LEU A 241 18.91 -11.13 26.17
CA LEU A 241 18.34 -10.08 27.02
C LEU A 241 17.31 -10.64 28.00
N GLU A 242 16.41 -11.53 27.54
CA GLU A 242 15.45 -12.18 28.43
C GLU A 242 16.14 -13.01 29.53
N GLN A 243 17.23 -13.67 29.20
CA GLN A 243 17.99 -14.48 30.16
C GLN A 243 18.70 -13.60 31.21
N ALA A 244 19.27 -12.46 30.79
CA ALA A 244 19.86 -11.49 31.70
C ALA A 244 18.82 -10.92 32.67
N MET A 245 17.65 -10.49 32.16
CA MET A 245 16.55 -9.96 32.98
C MET A 245 15.99 -10.97 33.98
N LYS A 246 15.99 -12.27 33.65
CA LYS A 246 15.59 -13.36 34.57
C LYS A 246 16.62 -13.63 35.66
N THR A 247 17.89 -13.27 35.43
CA THR A 247 18.98 -13.47 36.38
C THR A 247 19.00 -12.33 37.40
N ASP A 248 18.85 -11.08 36.95
CA ASP A 248 18.78 -9.90 37.83
C ASP A 248 17.60 -10.00 38.83
N ARG A 249 16.44 -10.50 38.40
CA ARG A 249 15.26 -10.66 39.29
C ARG A 249 15.39 -11.77 40.34
N LYS A 250 16.43 -12.60 40.29
CA LYS A 250 16.69 -13.64 41.29
C LYS A 250 17.69 -13.20 42.35
N GLU A 251 18.34 -12.06 42.15
CA GLU A 251 19.34 -11.49 43.08
C GLU A 251 18.76 -10.35 43.95
N GLU A 252 17.50 -9.97 43.75
CA GLU A 252 16.68 -9.13 44.65
C GLU A 252 15.83 -9.98 45.61
#